data_AF-A0A450S4Y8-F1
#
_entry.id   AF-A0A450S4Y8-F1
#
_cell.length_a   1.000
_cell.length_b   1.000
_cell.length_c   1.000
_cell.angle_alpha   90.00
_cell.angle_beta   90.00
_cell.angle_gamma   90.00
#
_symmetry.space_group_name_H-M   'P 1'
#
loop_
_entity.id
_entity.type
_entity.pdbx_description
1 polymer ?
#
loop_
_entity_poly.entity_id
_entity_poly.type
_entity_poly.pdbx_seq_one_letter_code
_entity_poly.pdbx_strand_id
1 'polypeptide(L)'
;MNENVNENIPTPAPTLEERILTAVRGTLVDVIRDTTTVPGSEHPLSEQTRDEIRYCLNLITARQIEIAEAAGKPLKDRPIFLDRVPYERTVDGKG
;
A
#
# COMPACT_ATOMS: atom_id res chain seq x y z
N MET A 1 20.39 29.77 -29.00
CA MET A 1 21.41 28.75 -28.80
C MET A 1 20.98 27.93 -27.59
N ASN A 2 20.64 26.70 -27.90
CA ASN A 2 20.05 25.62 -27.13
C ASN A 2 21.02 25.08 -26.06
N GLU A 3 20.74 25.38 -24.79
CA GLU A 3 21.37 24.68 -23.67
C GLU A 3 20.71 23.31 -23.52
N ASN A 4 21.38 22.28 -24.04
CA ASN A 4 21.08 20.89 -23.74
C ASN A 4 21.50 20.60 -22.30
N VAL A 5 20.64 20.93 -21.34
CA VAL A 5 20.73 20.38 -19.98
C VAL A 5 20.28 18.92 -20.03
N ASN A 6 21.25 18.03 -20.27
CA ASN A 6 21.10 16.62 -19.96
C ASN A 6 21.17 16.47 -18.42
N GLU A 7 20.03 16.66 -17.76
CA GLU A 7 19.91 16.58 -16.31
C GLU A 7 19.94 15.12 -15.84
N ASN A 8 21.11 14.50 -15.87
CA ASN A 8 21.38 13.34 -15.03
C ASN A 8 21.63 13.81 -13.59
N ILE A 9 20.64 14.45 -12.97
CA ILE A 9 20.70 14.77 -11.54
C ILE A 9 20.57 13.44 -10.80
N PRO A 10 21.58 13.00 -10.03
CA PRO A 10 21.47 11.80 -9.22
C PRO A 10 20.28 11.99 -8.27
N THR A 11 19.28 11.13 -8.37
CA THR A 11 18.26 11.09 -7.31
C THR A 11 19.01 10.77 -6.02
N PRO A 12 18.86 11.57 -4.95
CA PRO A 12 19.56 11.30 -3.71
C PRO A 12 19.21 9.88 -3.25
N ALA A 13 20.21 9.17 -2.73
CA ALA A 13 20.01 7.83 -2.20
C ALA A 13 18.89 7.87 -1.14
N PRO A 14 18.01 6.84 -1.09
CA PRO A 14 16.90 6.84 -0.16
C PRO A 14 17.42 6.85 1.28
N THR A 15 16.77 7.64 2.11
CA THR A 15 17.00 7.69 3.56
C THR A 15 16.73 6.34 4.19
N LEU A 16 17.22 6.14 5.42
CA LEU A 16 16.93 4.93 6.18
C LEU A 16 15.42 4.74 6.38
N GLU A 17 14.69 5.82 6.66
CA GLU A 17 13.24 5.79 6.83
C GLU A 17 12.54 5.31 5.54
N GLU A 18 12.87 5.88 4.38
CA GLU A 18 12.29 5.45 3.09
C GLU A 18 12.59 3.98 2.78
N ARG A 19 13.80 3.50 3.12
CA ARG A 19 14.18 2.09 2.97
C ARG A 19 13.37 1.18 3.88
N ILE A 20 13.16 1.57 5.14
CA ILE A 20 12.33 0.82 6.09
C ILE A 20 10.89 0.76 5.59
N LEU A 21 10.30 1.90 5.21
CA LEU A 21 8.93 1.97 4.71
C LEU A 21 8.72 1.09 3.46
N THR A 22 9.69 1.11 2.54
CA THR A 22 9.68 0.26 1.34
C THR A 22 9.75 -1.22 1.70
N ALA A 23 10.68 -1.61 2.58
CA ALA A 23 10.85 -3.00 3.00
C ALA A 23 9.61 -3.54 3.72
N VAL A 24 9.08 -2.79 4.70
CA VAL A 24 7.89 -3.21 5.47
C VAL A 24 6.67 -3.30 4.57
N ARG A 25 6.46 -2.33 3.68
CA ARG A 25 5.36 -2.38 2.70
C ARG A 25 5.44 -3.62 1.82
N GLY A 26 6.63 -3.93 1.29
CA GLY A 26 6.87 -5.11 0.46
C GLY A 26 6.52 -6.39 1.21
N THR A 27 7.05 -6.56 2.43
CA THR A 27 6.76 -7.71 3.28
C THR A 27 5.27 -7.88 3.54
N LEU A 28 4.54 -6.82 3.88
CA LEU A 28 3.09 -6.90 4.11
C LEU A 28 2.30 -7.27 2.86
N VAL A 29 2.72 -6.79 1.68
CA VAL A 29 2.11 -7.18 0.40
C VAL A 29 2.37 -8.64 0.09
N ASP A 30 3.57 -9.15 0.35
CA ASP A 30 3.87 -10.57 0.17
C ASP A 30 3.08 -11.44 1.14
N VAL A 31 2.91 -11.03 2.39
CA VAL A 31 2.00 -11.70 3.34
C VAL A 31 0.57 -11.73 2.80
N ILE A 32 0.05 -10.62 2.25
CA ILE A 32 -1.29 -10.61 1.62
C ILE A 32 -1.34 -11.61 0.47
N ARG A 33 -0.34 -11.63 -0.42
CA ARG A 33 -0.30 -12.55 -1.57
C ARG A 33 -0.30 -14.01 -1.11
N ASP A 34 0.52 -14.35 -0.13
CA ASP A 34 0.70 -15.72 0.35
C ASP A 34 -0.51 -16.22 1.15
N THR A 35 -1.27 -15.30 1.74
CA THR A 35 -2.48 -15.60 2.53
C THR A 35 -3.77 -15.47 1.75
N THR A 36 -3.73 -14.95 0.51
CA THR A 36 -4.92 -14.80 -0.32
C THR A 36 -5.44 -16.18 -0.73
N THR A 37 -6.63 -16.53 -0.24
CA THR A 37 -7.31 -17.78 -0.56
C THR A 37 -8.31 -17.61 -1.70
N VAL A 38 -8.67 -18.73 -2.33
CA VAL A 38 -9.78 -18.74 -3.30
C VAL A 38 -11.10 -18.42 -2.60
N PRO A 39 -12.04 -17.72 -3.28
CA PRO A 39 -13.35 -17.45 -2.71
C PRO A 39 -14.05 -18.72 -2.20
N GLY A 40 -14.57 -18.68 -0.98
CA GLY A 40 -15.24 -19.82 -0.34
C GLY A 40 -14.33 -20.72 0.49
N SER A 41 -13.00 -20.50 0.49
CA SER A 41 -12.09 -21.13 1.45
C SER A 41 -11.84 -20.23 2.65
N GLU A 42 -11.63 -20.85 3.82
CA GLU A 42 -11.28 -20.13 5.05
C GLU A 42 -9.93 -19.41 4.87
N HIS A 43 -9.86 -18.16 5.31
CA HIS A 43 -8.63 -17.37 5.24
C HIS A 43 -7.71 -17.74 6.41
N PRO A 44 -6.39 -17.96 6.19
CA PRO A 44 -5.49 -18.43 7.25
C PRO A 44 -5.22 -17.40 8.35
N LEU A 45 -5.43 -16.11 8.04
CA LEU A 45 -5.41 -15.02 9.02
C LEU A 45 -6.81 -14.62 9.46
N SER A 46 -6.94 -14.23 10.72
CA SER A 46 -8.17 -13.64 11.26
C SER A 46 -8.57 -12.36 10.52
N GLU A 47 -9.85 -12.00 10.59
CA GLU A 47 -10.36 -10.71 10.07
C GLU A 47 -9.61 -9.53 10.69
N GLN A 48 -9.46 -9.53 12.02
CA GLN A 48 -8.73 -8.51 12.78
C GLN A 48 -7.30 -8.31 12.25
N THR A 49 -6.53 -9.39 12.06
CA THR A 49 -5.16 -9.31 11.56
C THR A 49 -5.11 -8.71 10.15
N ARG A 50 -6.09 -9.03 9.29
CA ARG A 50 -6.14 -8.49 7.93
C ARG A 50 -6.45 -7.00 7.94
N ASP A 51 -7.33 -6.54 8.84
CA ASP A 51 -7.63 -5.12 9.01
C ASP A 51 -6.43 -4.34 9.54
N GLU A 52 -5.69 -4.91 10.50
CA GLU A 52 -4.44 -4.33 11.00
C GLU A 52 -3.39 -4.19 9.88
N ILE A 53 -3.25 -5.19 9.00
CA ILE A 53 -2.37 -5.11 7.83
C ILE A 53 -2.79 -3.97 6.90
N ARG A 54 -4.09 -3.84 6.58
CA ARG A 54 -4.61 -2.74 5.74
C ARG A 54 -4.34 -1.37 6.37
N TYR A 55 -4.59 -1.25 7.67
CA TYR A 55 -4.32 -0.03 8.42
C TYR A 55 -2.84 0.35 8.38
N CYS A 56 -1.95 -0.62 8.62
CA CYS A 56 -0.50 -0.40 8.54
C CYS A 56 -0.04 0.05 7.14
N LEU A 57 -0.56 -0.56 6.07
CA LEU A 57 -0.27 -0.15 4.69
C LEU A 57 -0.73 1.28 4.40
N ASN A 58 -1.85 1.71 4.98
CA ASN A 58 -2.33 3.09 4.87
C ASN A 58 -1.39 4.07 5.58
N LEU A 59 -0.97 3.78 6.81
CA LEU A 59 -0.01 4.60 7.54
C LEU A 59 1.34 4.73 6.81
N ILE A 60 1.87 3.61 6.31
CA ILE A 60 3.12 3.61 5.54
C ILE A 60 2.98 4.52 4.31
N THR A 61 1.86 4.41 3.59
CA THR A 61 1.68 5.23 2.39
C THR A 61 1.52 6.71 2.72
N ALA A 62 0.75 7.04 3.76
CA ALA A 62 0.62 8.43 4.22
C ALA A 62 2.00 9.02 4.54
N ARG A 63 2.85 8.26 5.23
CA ARG A 63 4.20 8.70 5.55
C ARG A 63 5.10 8.86 4.32
N GLN A 64 5.01 7.95 3.36
CA GLN A 64 5.74 8.07 2.10
C GLN A 64 5.32 9.32 1.31
N ILE A 65 4.03 9.68 1.35
CA ILE A 65 3.52 10.91 0.73
C ILE A 65 4.11 12.13 1.43
N GLU A 66 4.07 12.20 2.77
CA GLU A 66 4.65 13.31 3.53
C GLU A 66 6.14 13.52 3.21
N ILE A 67 6.92 12.44 3.13
CA ILE A 67 8.35 12.50 2.78
C ILE A 67 8.53 13.03 1.35
N ALA A 68 7.73 12.56 0.41
CA ALA A 68 7.79 12.96 -0.99
C ALA A 68 7.39 14.44 -1.20
N GLU A 69 6.35 14.89 -0.49
CA GLU A 69 5.93 16.30 -0.45
C GLU A 69 7.02 17.20 0.15
N ALA A 70 7.63 16.79 1.26
CA ALA A 70 8.74 17.52 1.89
C ALA A 70 9.97 17.62 0.95
N ALA A 71 10.18 16.62 0.08
CA ALA A 71 11.22 16.62 -0.93
C ALA A 71 10.85 17.39 -2.22
N GLY A 72 9.66 18.01 -2.29
CA GLY A 72 9.18 18.72 -3.49
C GLY A 72 8.85 17.79 -4.67
N LYS A 73 8.68 16.50 -4.42
CA LYS A 73 8.38 15.46 -5.41
C LYS A 73 7.07 14.78 -5.04
N PRO A 74 5.90 15.44 -5.20
CA PRO A 74 4.63 14.82 -4.83
C PRO A 74 4.49 13.48 -5.54
N LEU A 75 4.11 12.44 -4.78
CA LEU A 75 3.92 11.09 -5.31
C LEU A 75 2.72 11.12 -6.27
N LYS A 76 2.98 11.40 -7.56
CA LYS A 76 1.97 11.22 -8.62
C LYS A 76 1.71 9.72 -8.73
N ASP A 77 0.44 9.37 -8.71
CA ASP A 77 -0.12 8.02 -8.93
C ASP A 77 -0.24 7.17 -7.66
N ARG A 78 -1.39 7.34 -6.98
CA ARG A 78 -1.93 6.29 -6.10
C ARG A 78 -3.15 5.67 -6.79
N PRO A 79 -3.15 4.36 -7.11
CA PRO A 79 -4.39 3.61 -7.26
C PRO A 79 -5.10 3.66 -5.92
N ILE A 80 -6.27 4.31 -5.88
CA ILE A 80 -7.15 4.25 -4.73
C ILE A 80 -7.66 2.81 -4.68
N PHE A 81 -7.16 2.01 -3.74
CA PHE A 81 -7.86 0.79 -3.33
C PHE A 81 -9.13 1.25 -2.64
N LEU A 82 -10.18 1.49 -3.44
CA LEU A 82 -11.54 1.68 -2.96
C LEU A 82 -11.87 0.45 -2.13
N ASP A 83 -12.11 0.69 -0.84
CA ASP A 83 -12.57 -0.33 0.07
C ASP A 83 -13.84 -0.93 -0.55
N ARG A 84 -13.78 -2.21 -0.88
CA ARG A 84 -14.89 -2.92 -1.50
C ARG A 84 -16.03 -2.87 -0.49
N VAL A 85 -17.14 -2.24 -0.88
CA VAL A 85 -18.37 -2.16 -0.08
C VAL A 85 -18.64 -3.51 0.59
N PRO A 86 -18.91 -3.55 1.92
CA PRO A 86 -19.21 -4.79 2.60
C PRO A 86 -20.43 -5.40 1.90
N TYR A 87 -20.31 -6.67 1.50
CA TYR A 87 -21.46 -7.41 1.02
C TYR A 87 -22.46 -7.47 2.18
N GLU A 88 -23.61 -6.84 2.02
CA GLU A 88 -24.73 -7.04 2.93
C GLU A 88 -25.06 -8.54 2.91
N ARG A 89 -24.90 -9.22 4.05
CA ARG A 89 -25.47 -10.55 4.24
C ARG A 89 -26.99 -10.41 4.22
N THR A 90 -27.61 -10.63 3.07
CA THR A 90 -29.03 -10.96 3.02
C THR A 90 -29.20 -12.32 3.68
N VAL A 91 -29.66 -12.30 4.93
CA VAL A 91 -30.21 -13.49 5.58
C VAL A 91 -31.60 -13.74 5.00
N ASP A 92 -31.64 -14.36 3.83
CA ASP A 92 -32.88 -14.94 3.31
C ASP A 92 -33.20 -16.19 4.12
N GLY A 93 -34.36 -16.16 4.78
CA GLY A 93 -34.84 -17.24 5.61
C GLY A 93 -35.15 -18.52 4.82
N LYS A 94 -35.04 -19.66 5.52
CA LYS A 94 -35.98 -20.79 5.48
C LYS A 94 -35.58 -21.82 6.54
N GLY A 95 -36.55 -22.17 7.39
CA GLY A 95 -36.46 -23.19 8.44
C GLY A 95 -37.53 -22.96 9.47
#